data_AF-A0A6J2VTX0-F1
#
_entry.id   AF-A0A6J2VTX0-F1
#
_cell.length_a   1.000
_cell.length_b   1.000
_cell.length_c   1.000
_cell.angle_alpha   90.00
_cell.angle_beta   90.00
_cell.angle_gamma   90.00
#
_symmetry.space_group_name_H-M   'P 1'
#
loop_
_entity.id
_entity.type
_entity.pdbx_description
1 polymer ?
#
loop_
_entity_poly.entity_id
_entity_poly.type
_entity_poly.pdbx_seq_one_letter_code
_entity_poly.pdbx_strand_id
1 'polypeptide(L)'
;MSHILHFILLFSGLLKLSACVPRQYHFVNELKTWTEAQTYCREHYTDLATLDSEEDTDELIKAVDTQNSHLAHGHVWIGLRQGDSEKWLWSLTGTHFCRETNFSNWDNGEPNNRGRKEDCVEMLRDGKWNDKKCEVSHAFVCYDENKATGVKYVFIDEPKTWREAQRYCREKHTDLVSVRNQSENSMIKNQVQDTNPVWIGLFRRSWVWSDRSGSMFRNWAEHQPDNIQRENCSVMWVTDNNKEQWGNWPCDKTDTFVCYENELVLINDTLTWSEALNYCREHHVDLVSVHSEKIQKWVMKRVEKASTAHVWLGLRHSCTLGFWFWVSGESHCYENWAPGNRTGVEECERAVRTGAVESGGGKQWVSLPETERLNFICSNYEED
;
A
#
# COMPACT_ATOMS: atom_id res chain seq x y z
N MET A 1 -41.55 -13.54 44.19
CA MET A 1 -41.09 -12.14 44.33
C MET A 1 -39.73 -12.06 43.69
N SER A 2 -39.68 -11.36 42.58
CA SER A 2 -38.54 -11.20 41.68
C SER A 2 -37.67 -10.05 42.17
N HIS A 3 -36.37 -10.28 42.32
CA HIS A 3 -35.36 -9.22 42.32
C HIS A 3 -34.15 -9.70 41.52
N ILE A 4 -34.29 -9.69 40.19
CA ILE A 4 -33.17 -9.73 39.27
C ILE A 4 -32.63 -8.30 39.19
N LEU A 5 -31.50 -8.02 39.84
CA LEU A 5 -30.75 -6.79 39.64
C LEU A 5 -30.31 -6.73 38.17
N HIS A 6 -30.89 -5.80 37.42
CA HIS A 6 -30.43 -5.42 36.09
C HIS A 6 -29.12 -4.63 36.25
N PHE A 7 -27.99 -5.24 35.92
CA PHE A 7 -26.79 -4.49 35.59
C PHE A 7 -26.94 -4.00 34.14
N ILE A 8 -27.50 -2.80 33.97
CA ILE A 8 -27.48 -2.08 32.71
C ILE A 8 -26.04 -1.62 32.49
N LEU A 9 -25.29 -2.37 31.68
CA LEU A 9 -24.04 -1.88 31.11
C LEU A 9 -24.39 -0.79 30.09
N LEU A 10 -24.32 0.47 30.53
CA LEU A 10 -24.23 1.63 29.65
C LEU A 10 -22.89 1.60 28.93
N PHE A 11 -22.77 0.81 27.86
CA PHE A 11 -21.77 1.02 26.81
C PHE A 11 -22.34 1.99 25.77
N SER A 12 -22.65 3.21 26.21
CA SER A 12 -22.90 4.32 25.30
C SER A 12 -21.60 5.11 25.16
N GLY A 13 -20.86 4.82 24.09
CA GLY A 13 -19.70 5.60 23.68
C GLY A 13 -18.39 4.81 23.72
N LEU A 14 -17.67 4.86 22.59
CA LEU A 14 -16.31 4.37 22.38
C LEU A 14 -16.14 2.87 22.13
N LEU A 15 -16.75 2.38 21.05
CA LEU A 15 -16.11 1.36 20.21
C LEU A 15 -16.22 1.80 18.75
N LYS A 16 -15.53 2.89 18.41
CA LYS A 16 -14.97 3.03 17.05
C LYS A 16 -13.67 2.24 17.04
N LEU A 17 -13.74 0.91 17.12
CA LEU A 17 -12.58 0.08 16.78
C LEU A 17 -12.56 -0.05 15.26
N SER A 18 -12.09 1.00 14.59
CA SER A 18 -11.41 0.81 13.32
C SER A 18 -9.96 0.50 13.67
N ALA A 19 -9.71 -0.69 14.20
CA ALA A 19 -8.34 -1.14 14.40
C ALA A 19 -7.75 -1.32 12.99
N CYS A 20 -6.75 -0.50 12.66
CA CYS A 20 -5.87 -0.82 11.55
C CYS A 20 -5.24 -2.19 11.84
N VAL A 21 -4.89 -2.98 10.82
CA VAL A 21 -3.97 -4.10 11.07
C VAL A 21 -2.72 -3.47 11.69
N PRO A 22 -2.29 -3.90 12.89
CA PRO A 22 -1.17 -3.27 13.57
C PRO A 22 0.05 -3.31 12.66
N ARG A 23 0.63 -2.14 12.39
CA ARG A 23 1.81 -2.03 11.55
C ARG A 23 2.94 -2.82 12.17
N GLN A 24 3.61 -3.64 11.37
CA GLN A 24 4.76 -4.38 11.86
C GLN A 24 5.99 -3.47 11.83
N TYR A 25 6.44 -3.10 13.03
CA TYR A 25 7.62 -2.26 13.22
C TYR A 25 8.82 -3.10 13.62
N HIS A 26 9.97 -2.78 13.03
CA HIS A 26 11.24 -3.43 13.30
C HIS A 26 12.24 -2.42 13.79
N PHE A 27 12.57 -2.49 15.09
CA PHE A 27 13.64 -1.69 15.66
C PHE A 27 15.00 -2.19 15.18
N VAL A 28 15.81 -1.28 14.64
CA VAL A 28 17.18 -1.54 14.18
C VAL A 28 18.14 -0.78 15.07
N ASN A 29 18.90 -1.53 15.87
CA ASN A 29 19.86 -0.98 16.83
C ASN A 29 21.22 -0.67 16.17
N GLU A 30 21.21 0.15 15.12
CA GLU A 30 22.41 0.65 14.44
C GLU A 30 22.35 2.17 14.33
N LEU A 31 23.45 2.87 14.62
CA LEU A 31 23.50 4.33 14.50
C LEU A 31 23.77 4.74 13.05
N LYS A 32 22.79 5.36 12.40
CA LYS A 32 22.87 5.82 11.01
C LYS A 32 22.30 7.22 10.85
N THR A 33 22.80 7.97 9.87
CA THR A 33 22.12 9.20 9.41
C THR A 33 20.73 8.86 8.86
N TRP A 34 19.83 9.83 8.77
CA TRP A 34 18.47 9.56 8.29
C TRP A 34 18.45 8.89 6.91
N THR A 35 19.31 9.34 5.99
CA THR A 35 19.41 8.79 4.63
C THR A 35 19.96 7.35 4.63
N GLU A 36 20.96 7.07 5.45
CA GLU A 36 21.50 5.71 5.60
C GLU A 36 20.50 4.76 6.27
N ALA A 37 19.75 5.24 7.27
CA ALA A 37 18.68 4.50 7.93
C ALA A 37 17.54 4.18 6.97
N GLN A 38 17.12 5.15 6.15
CA GLN A 38 16.15 4.92 5.08
C GLN A 38 16.63 3.88 4.08
N THR A 39 17.88 3.98 3.66
CA THR A 39 18.49 3.04 2.72
C THR A 39 18.46 1.63 3.30
N TYR A 40 18.89 1.46 4.55
CA TYR A 40 18.82 0.18 5.26
C TYR A 40 17.38 -0.37 5.32
N CYS A 41 16.40 0.45 5.72
CA CYS A 41 15.02 -0.01 5.79
C CYS A 41 14.46 -0.41 4.44
N ARG A 42 14.86 0.23 3.33
CA ARG A 42 14.43 -0.14 1.98
C ARG A 42 15.15 -1.37 1.43
N GLU A 43 16.35 -1.67 1.92
CA GLU A 43 17.12 -2.87 1.61
C GLU A 43 16.59 -4.10 2.36
N HIS A 44 16.20 -3.94 3.63
CA HIS A 44 15.84 -5.06 4.51
C HIS A 44 14.34 -5.20 4.81
N TYR A 45 13.57 -4.13 4.64
CA TYR A 45 12.13 -4.04 4.95
C TYR A 45 11.41 -3.21 3.86
N THR A 46 10.35 -2.49 4.20
CA THR A 46 9.63 -1.64 3.24
C THR A 46 10.18 -0.22 3.15
N ASP A 47 10.22 0.52 4.28
CA ASP A 47 10.80 1.88 4.40
C ASP A 47 10.98 2.21 5.90
N LEU A 48 11.45 3.42 6.25
CA LEU A 48 11.35 3.93 7.62
C LEU A 48 9.88 3.99 8.08
N ALA A 49 9.70 3.85 9.38
CA ALA A 49 8.38 3.85 10.02
C ALA A 49 7.55 5.08 9.64
N THR A 50 6.28 4.87 9.27
CA THR A 50 5.30 5.95 9.12
C THR A 50 4.16 5.76 10.09
N LEU A 51 3.82 6.85 10.79
CA LEU A 51 2.84 6.91 11.87
C LEU A 51 1.65 7.75 11.41
N ASP A 52 0.43 7.22 11.52
CA ASP A 52 -0.80 7.98 11.20
C ASP A 52 -1.84 7.92 12.33
N SER A 53 -1.50 7.31 13.46
CA SER A 53 -2.36 7.21 14.63
C SER A 53 -1.60 7.08 15.96
N GLU A 54 -2.30 7.26 17.08
CA GLU A 54 -1.76 6.93 18.41
C GLU A 54 -1.48 5.43 18.55
N GLU A 55 -2.30 4.57 17.94
CA GLU A 55 -2.11 3.11 17.96
C GLU A 55 -0.79 2.70 17.29
N ASP A 56 -0.43 3.32 16.17
CA ASP A 56 0.88 3.12 15.55
C ASP A 56 2.03 3.53 16.46
N THR A 57 1.83 4.63 17.19
CA THR A 57 2.83 5.15 18.12
C THR A 57 3.06 4.13 19.23
N ASP A 58 1.99 3.55 19.77
CA ASP A 58 2.05 2.51 20.78
C ASP A 58 2.72 1.22 20.25
N GLU A 59 2.37 0.76 19.05
CA GLU A 59 3.00 -0.42 18.44
C GLU A 59 4.49 -0.20 18.13
N LEU A 60 4.86 0.99 17.67
CA LEU A 60 6.26 1.35 17.45
C LEU A 60 7.04 1.35 18.77
N ILE A 61 6.49 1.95 19.84
CA ILE A 61 7.09 1.96 21.17
C ILE A 61 7.31 0.52 21.67
N LYS A 62 6.31 -0.36 21.51
CA LYS A 62 6.46 -1.78 21.86
C LYS A 62 7.61 -2.44 21.10
N ALA A 63 7.74 -2.18 19.79
CA ALA A 63 8.83 -2.76 18.99
C ALA A 63 10.22 -2.32 19.47
N VAL A 64 10.35 -1.07 19.94
CA VAL A 64 11.60 -0.53 20.51
C VAL A 64 11.89 -1.14 21.91
N ASP A 65 10.86 -1.25 22.76
CA ASP A 65 11.01 -1.74 24.13
C ASP A 65 11.28 -3.26 24.20
N THR A 66 10.73 -4.05 23.28
CA THR A 66 10.81 -5.53 23.29
C THR A 66 12.25 -6.05 23.12
N GLN A 67 13.15 -5.28 22.51
CA GLN A 67 14.55 -5.70 22.29
C GLN A 67 15.48 -5.44 23.48
N ASN A 68 14.95 -5.05 24.66
CA ASN A 68 15.74 -4.83 25.87
C ASN A 68 16.93 -3.87 25.60
N SER A 69 16.71 -2.91 24.70
CA SER A 69 17.77 -2.03 24.24
C SER A 69 18.18 -1.13 25.40
N HIS A 70 19.42 -1.30 25.89
CA HIS A 70 20.00 -0.50 26.96
C HIS A 70 20.20 0.98 26.58
N LEU A 71 19.60 1.45 25.47
CA LEU A 71 19.51 2.87 25.14
C LEU A 71 18.43 3.50 26.02
N ALA A 72 18.75 3.65 27.30
CA ALA A 72 17.95 4.36 28.29
C ALA A 72 17.67 5.85 27.96
N HIS A 73 18.07 6.34 26.77
CA HIS A 73 17.99 7.73 26.33
C HIS A 73 17.91 7.94 24.79
N GLY A 74 17.67 6.89 23.98
CA GLY A 74 17.82 7.00 22.52
C GLY A 74 16.57 7.50 21.79
N HIS A 75 16.68 8.59 21.03
CA HIS A 75 15.69 8.94 20.01
C HIS A 75 15.89 8.06 18.77
N VAL A 76 14.81 7.74 18.06
CA VAL A 76 14.87 6.90 16.85
C VAL A 76 14.46 7.66 15.61
N TRP A 77 15.08 7.37 14.46
CA TRP A 77 14.59 7.90 13.19
C TRP A 77 13.26 7.26 12.80
N ILE A 78 12.34 8.11 12.36
CA ILE A 78 11.10 7.76 11.66
C ILE A 78 11.10 8.38 10.26
N GLY A 79 10.18 7.94 9.41
CA GLY A 79 10.17 8.29 7.98
C GLY A 79 9.76 9.73 7.65
N LEU A 80 9.45 10.58 8.63
CA LEU A 80 9.01 11.95 8.38
C LEU A 80 10.21 12.86 8.08
N ARG A 81 10.13 13.62 6.98
CA ARG A 81 11.17 14.56 6.53
C ARG A 81 10.53 15.80 5.91
N GLN A 82 11.15 16.96 6.05
CA GLN A 82 10.76 18.16 5.34
C GLN A 82 11.20 18.09 3.86
N GLY A 83 10.26 18.27 2.94
CA GLY A 83 10.52 18.34 1.50
C GLY A 83 10.83 19.76 1.02
N ASP A 84 11.19 19.89 -0.26
CA ASP A 84 11.63 21.14 -0.91
C ASP A 84 10.64 22.32 -0.82
N SER A 85 9.36 22.05 -0.53
CA SER A 85 8.32 23.06 -0.34
C SER A 85 8.05 23.41 1.12
N GLU A 86 8.98 23.12 2.03
CA GLU A 86 8.85 23.27 3.50
C GLU A 86 7.70 22.43 4.12
N LYS A 87 7.18 21.44 3.39
CA LYS A 87 6.12 20.55 3.88
C LYS A 87 6.71 19.26 4.42
N TRP A 88 6.19 18.79 5.55
CA TRP A 88 6.50 17.47 6.09
C TRP A 88 5.90 16.37 5.21
N LEU A 89 6.73 15.41 4.82
CA LEU A 89 6.41 14.29 3.95
C LEU A 89 6.97 13.01 4.56
N TRP A 90 6.14 11.97 4.59
CA TRP A 90 6.60 10.62 4.93
C TRP A 90 7.42 10.03 3.78
N SER A 91 8.48 9.30 4.13
CA SER A 91 9.40 8.65 3.20
C SER A 91 8.72 7.58 2.35
N LEU A 92 7.78 6.85 2.97
CA LEU A 92 6.93 5.89 2.31
C LEU A 92 5.77 6.63 1.62
N THR A 93 5.80 6.65 0.29
CA THR A 93 4.79 7.34 -0.53
C THR A 93 3.77 6.36 -1.09
N GLY A 94 2.48 6.59 -0.83
CA GLY A 94 1.35 5.80 -1.35
C GLY A 94 0.18 5.87 -0.38
N THR A 95 -1.07 5.93 -0.83
CA THR A 95 -2.22 6.11 0.08
C THR A 95 -2.76 4.77 0.63
N HIS A 96 -1.83 3.96 1.17
CA HIS A 96 -2.15 2.75 1.94
C HIS A 96 -2.52 3.07 3.40
N PHE A 97 -2.39 4.33 3.78
CA PHE A 97 -2.56 4.83 5.13
C PHE A 97 -4.03 5.09 5.44
N CYS A 98 -4.40 4.86 6.69
CA CYS A 98 -5.65 5.32 7.28
C CYS A 98 -5.57 6.85 7.30
N ARG A 99 -5.87 7.50 6.17
CA ARG A 99 -5.81 8.96 6.07
C ARG A 99 -7.00 9.61 6.79
N GLU A 100 -7.49 8.99 7.85
CA GLU A 100 -8.20 9.70 8.88
C GLU A 100 -7.14 10.46 9.69
N THR A 101 -7.04 11.76 9.40
CA THR A 101 -6.46 12.83 10.22
C THR A 101 -5.09 13.39 9.82
N ASN A 102 -4.95 14.70 10.06
CA ASN A 102 -3.68 15.41 10.22
C ASN A 102 -2.98 14.93 11.50
N PHE A 103 -2.74 13.62 11.65
CA PHE A 103 -2.08 13.10 12.83
C PHE A 103 -0.69 13.69 12.92
N SER A 104 -0.41 14.33 14.05
CA SER A 104 0.88 14.90 14.35
C SER A 104 1.15 14.72 15.82
N ASN A 105 2.31 14.15 16.15
CA ASN A 105 2.70 13.93 17.54
C ASN A 105 3.92 14.76 17.94
N TRP A 106 4.06 15.97 17.40
CA TRP A 106 5.13 16.90 17.76
C TRP A 106 5.21 17.13 19.27
N ASP A 107 6.44 17.18 19.79
CA ASP A 107 6.71 17.60 21.15
C ASP A 107 6.40 19.11 21.33
N ASN A 108 6.24 19.53 22.58
CA ASN A 108 5.95 20.91 22.90
C ASN A 108 7.08 21.84 22.46
N GLY A 109 6.79 22.68 21.46
CA GLY A 109 7.75 23.62 20.87
C GLY A 109 8.32 23.16 19.53
N GLU A 110 7.97 21.97 19.07
CA GLU A 110 8.42 21.40 17.80
C GLU A 110 7.34 21.50 16.70
N PRO A 111 7.73 21.53 15.41
CA PRO A 111 9.12 21.62 14.94
C PRO A 111 9.68 23.05 15.08
N ASN A 112 10.91 23.18 15.56
CA ASN A 112 11.54 24.46 15.87
C ASN A 112 12.59 24.92 14.83
N ASN A 113 12.99 24.02 13.92
CA ASN A 113 14.01 24.19 12.91
C ASN A 113 15.31 24.84 13.43
N ARG A 114 15.91 24.26 14.47
CA ARG A 114 17.03 24.86 15.20
C ARG A 114 18.24 25.05 14.30
N GLY A 115 18.56 26.31 14.03
CA GLY A 115 19.69 26.66 13.17
C GLY A 115 19.43 26.44 11.68
N ARG A 116 18.16 26.32 11.26
CA ARG A 116 17.70 26.23 9.86
C ARG A 116 18.25 25.03 9.09
N LYS A 117 18.35 23.88 9.75
CA LYS A 117 18.95 22.65 9.18
C LYS A 117 18.28 21.37 9.71
N GLU A 118 17.11 21.46 10.33
CA GLU A 118 16.46 20.31 10.96
C GLU A 118 15.34 19.79 10.08
N ASP A 119 15.74 19.06 9.03
CA ASP A 119 14.80 18.61 7.99
C ASP A 119 14.32 17.16 8.21
N CYS A 120 14.80 16.45 9.22
CA CYS A 120 14.46 15.04 9.50
C CYS A 120 13.83 14.89 10.88
N VAL A 121 13.01 13.86 11.11
CA VAL A 121 12.27 13.72 12.38
C VAL A 121 12.74 12.52 13.17
N GLU A 122 13.12 12.78 14.42
CA GLU A 122 13.37 11.77 15.43
C GLU A 122 12.16 11.62 16.35
N MET A 123 11.88 10.39 16.79
CA MET A 123 10.85 10.09 17.79
C MET A 123 11.49 9.88 19.16
N LEU A 124 10.95 10.56 20.16
CA LEU A 124 11.29 10.41 21.57
C LEU A 124 10.65 9.14 22.14
N ARG A 125 11.10 8.76 23.34
CA ARG A 125 10.65 7.53 24.01
C ARG A 125 9.16 7.52 24.34
N ASP A 126 8.56 8.68 24.57
CA ASP A 126 7.13 8.85 24.83
C ASP A 126 6.30 8.96 23.54
N GLY A 127 6.92 8.73 22.38
CA GLY A 127 6.28 8.78 21.07
C GLY A 127 6.24 10.17 20.44
N LYS A 128 6.69 11.22 21.16
CA LYS A 128 6.69 12.59 20.64
C LYS A 128 7.74 12.81 19.57
N TRP A 129 7.51 13.77 18.68
CA TRP A 129 8.38 14.04 17.53
C TRP A 129 9.20 15.30 17.75
N ASN A 130 10.46 15.26 17.32
CA ASN A 130 11.36 16.40 17.29
C ASN A 130 12.01 16.48 15.91
N ASP A 131 12.08 17.67 15.31
CA ASP A 131 12.88 17.86 14.11
C ASP A 131 14.37 17.94 14.46
N LYS A 132 15.18 17.39 13.57
CA LYS A 132 16.59 17.13 13.80
C LYS A 132 17.37 17.18 12.49
N LYS A 133 18.65 17.52 12.62
CA LYS A 133 19.59 17.50 11.50
C LYS A 133 19.73 16.07 10.99
N CYS A 134 19.49 15.87 9.70
CA CYS A 134 19.51 14.56 9.06
C CYS A 134 20.85 13.83 9.19
N GLU A 135 21.94 14.58 9.41
CA GLU A 135 23.31 14.06 9.55
C GLU A 135 23.62 13.50 10.94
N VAL A 136 22.71 13.62 11.91
CA VAL A 136 22.90 12.98 13.22
C VAL A 136 22.69 11.47 13.08
N SER A 137 23.52 10.69 13.75
CA SER A 137 23.39 9.23 13.76
C SER A 137 22.45 8.78 14.88
N HIS A 138 21.32 8.18 14.52
CA HIS A 138 20.36 7.57 15.46
C HIS A 138 20.11 6.11 15.11
N ALA A 139 19.66 5.35 16.11
CA ALA A 139 18.93 4.10 15.85
C ALA A 139 17.63 4.43 15.11
N PHE A 140 17.00 3.43 14.49
CA PHE A 140 15.88 3.72 13.60
C PHE A 140 14.89 2.57 13.57
N VAL A 141 13.67 2.88 13.16
CA VAL A 141 12.59 1.89 13.07
C VAL A 141 12.15 1.76 11.63
N CYS A 142 12.19 0.53 11.13
CA CYS A 142 11.67 0.19 9.82
C CYS A 142 10.22 -0.26 9.93
N TYR A 143 9.45 0.04 8.90
CA TYR A 143 8.13 -0.54 8.67
C TYR A 143 8.26 -1.70 7.69
N ASP A 144 7.56 -2.79 7.96
CA ASP A 144 7.42 -3.90 7.05
C ASP A 144 5.97 -4.10 6.62
N GLU A 145 5.70 -3.90 5.32
CA GLU A 145 4.42 -4.23 4.67
C GLU A 145 4.39 -5.70 4.24
N ASN A 146 5.33 -6.56 4.69
CA ASN A 146 5.31 -8.00 4.37
C ASN A 146 4.16 -8.74 5.08
N LYS A 147 2.94 -8.44 4.64
CA LYS A 147 1.94 -9.45 4.33
C LYS A 147 1.51 -9.23 2.88
N ALA A 148 1.46 -10.34 2.17
CA ALA A 148 1.58 -10.45 0.72
C ALA A 148 0.77 -9.41 -0.05
N THR A 149 1.43 -8.53 -0.82
CA THR A 149 0.68 -7.61 -1.71
C THR A 149 -0.11 -8.33 -2.83
N GLY A 150 -0.18 -9.67 -2.84
CA GLY A 150 -0.84 -10.47 -3.87
C GLY A 150 -0.30 -10.14 -5.27
N VAL A 151 0.96 -9.69 -5.37
CA VAL A 151 1.61 -9.34 -6.62
C VAL A 151 2.58 -10.44 -7.01
N LYS A 152 2.28 -11.09 -8.12
CA LYS A 152 3.16 -12.05 -8.78
C LYS A 152 3.93 -11.37 -9.91
N TYR A 153 5.24 -11.55 -9.95
CA TYR A 153 6.08 -11.12 -11.07
C TYR A 153 6.26 -12.26 -12.07
N VAL A 154 6.07 -11.96 -13.36
CA VAL A 154 6.12 -12.96 -14.43
C VAL A 154 7.12 -12.50 -15.48
N PHE A 155 8.24 -13.23 -15.58
CA PHE A 155 9.23 -13.01 -16.63
C PHE A 155 8.72 -13.56 -17.96
N ILE A 156 8.74 -12.74 -19.00
CA ILE A 156 8.33 -13.09 -20.36
C ILE A 156 9.57 -13.09 -21.25
N ASP A 157 10.00 -14.29 -21.61
CA ASP A 157 11.15 -14.54 -22.48
C ASP A 157 10.76 -14.42 -23.97
N GLU A 158 10.13 -13.30 -24.33
CA GLU A 158 9.80 -12.97 -25.71
C GLU A 158 10.28 -11.54 -26.02
N PRO A 159 11.16 -11.34 -27.03
CA PRO A 159 11.64 -10.00 -27.35
C PRO A 159 10.51 -9.15 -27.97
N LYS A 160 10.22 -8.00 -27.36
CA LYS A 160 9.20 -7.04 -27.82
C LYS A 160 9.66 -5.61 -27.62
N THR A 161 9.15 -4.68 -28.41
CA THR A 161 9.34 -3.25 -28.12
C THR A 161 8.66 -2.89 -26.80
N TRP A 162 9.09 -1.82 -26.12
CA TRP A 162 8.52 -1.47 -24.81
C TRP A 162 6.99 -1.32 -24.85
N ARG A 163 6.46 -0.73 -25.94
CA ARG A 163 5.01 -0.53 -26.12
C ARG A 163 4.28 -1.86 -26.38
N GLU A 164 4.90 -2.78 -27.10
CA GLU A 164 4.34 -4.11 -27.33
C GLU A 164 4.38 -4.97 -26.07
N ALA A 165 5.46 -4.90 -25.29
CA ALA A 165 5.60 -5.53 -23.98
C ALA A 165 4.52 -5.02 -23.00
N GLN A 166 4.32 -3.70 -22.92
CA GLN A 166 3.23 -3.12 -22.12
C GLN A 166 1.86 -3.64 -22.54
N ARG A 167 1.58 -3.64 -23.85
CA ARG A 167 0.31 -4.15 -24.38
C ARG A 167 0.14 -5.63 -24.02
N TYR A 168 1.17 -6.44 -24.20
CA TYR A 168 1.16 -7.85 -23.82
C TYR A 168 0.82 -8.01 -22.33
N CYS A 169 1.50 -7.29 -21.44
CA CYS A 169 1.23 -7.38 -20.01
C CYS A 169 -0.19 -6.95 -19.65
N ARG A 170 -0.78 -5.96 -20.35
CA ARG A 170 -2.17 -5.55 -20.11
C ARG A 170 -3.22 -6.51 -20.67
N GLU A 171 -2.88 -7.22 -21.74
CA GLU A 171 -3.74 -8.22 -22.35
C GLU A 171 -3.73 -9.55 -21.58
N LYS A 172 -2.56 -9.95 -21.07
CA LYS A 172 -2.34 -11.28 -20.47
C LYS A 172 -2.17 -11.26 -18.95
N HIS A 173 -1.75 -10.13 -18.38
CA HIS A 173 -1.46 -9.95 -16.95
C HIS A 173 -2.07 -8.62 -16.46
N THR A 174 -1.39 -7.85 -15.60
CA THR A 174 -1.84 -6.52 -15.18
C THR A 174 -1.16 -5.38 -15.96
N ASP A 175 0.16 -5.25 -15.90
CA ASP A 175 0.97 -4.25 -16.63
C ASP A 175 2.46 -4.65 -16.55
N LEU A 176 3.36 -3.87 -17.17
CA LEU A 176 4.79 -3.96 -16.87
C LEU A 176 5.05 -3.63 -15.40
N VAL A 177 6.07 -4.27 -14.81
CA VAL A 177 6.40 -4.10 -13.39
C VAL A 177 6.69 -2.65 -13.00
N SER A 178 6.11 -2.23 -11.87
CA SER A 178 6.55 -1.06 -11.11
C SER A 178 7.44 -1.49 -9.94
N VAL A 179 8.41 -0.68 -9.55
CA VAL A 179 9.32 -0.98 -8.44
C VAL A 179 9.20 0.09 -7.36
N ARG A 180 8.96 -0.31 -6.10
CA ARG A 180 8.67 0.57 -4.95
C ARG A 180 9.83 0.67 -3.96
N ASN A 181 10.67 -0.35 -3.87
CA ASN A 181 11.83 -0.36 -2.99
C ASN A 181 12.89 -1.35 -3.50
N GLN A 182 14.01 -1.43 -2.79
CA GLN A 182 15.12 -2.31 -3.16
C GLN A 182 14.75 -3.79 -3.01
N SER A 183 13.97 -4.16 -1.99
CA SER A 183 13.49 -5.55 -1.82
C SER A 183 12.67 -6.03 -3.03
N GLU A 184 11.70 -5.24 -3.48
CA GLU A 184 10.91 -5.52 -4.69
C GLU A 184 11.78 -5.55 -5.95
N ASN A 185 12.77 -4.66 -6.06
CA ASN A 185 13.73 -4.66 -7.15
C ASN A 185 14.51 -5.99 -7.23
N SER A 186 15.02 -6.47 -6.08
CA SER A 186 15.70 -7.76 -5.99
C SER A 186 14.77 -8.94 -6.27
N MET A 187 13.52 -8.91 -5.79
CA MET A 187 12.52 -9.94 -6.08
C MET A 187 12.20 -10.05 -7.58
N ILE A 188 12.00 -8.92 -8.26
CA ILE A 188 11.76 -8.86 -9.70
C ILE A 188 12.98 -9.41 -10.45
N LYS A 189 14.20 -9.01 -10.07
CA LYS A 189 15.41 -9.53 -10.70
C LYS A 189 15.56 -11.03 -10.54
N ASN A 190 15.24 -11.58 -9.37
CA ASN A 190 15.29 -13.02 -9.10
C ASN A 190 14.35 -13.85 -9.99
N GLN A 191 13.33 -13.24 -10.60
CA GLN A 191 12.47 -13.91 -11.60
C GLN A 191 13.11 -14.01 -12.99
N VAL A 192 14.13 -13.19 -13.27
CA VAL A 192 14.77 -13.12 -14.59
C VAL A 192 15.87 -14.16 -14.66
N GLN A 193 15.76 -15.10 -15.61
CA GLN A 193 16.66 -16.25 -15.72
C GLN A 193 18.07 -15.90 -16.24
N ASP A 194 18.23 -14.73 -16.87
CA ASP A 194 19.48 -14.31 -17.52
C ASP A 194 19.97 -12.96 -16.96
N THR A 195 21.24 -12.63 -17.23
CA THR A 195 21.87 -11.33 -17.00
C THR A 195 21.38 -10.25 -17.96
N ASN A 196 20.67 -10.63 -19.03
CA ASN A 196 20.16 -9.72 -20.04
C ASN A 196 19.24 -8.64 -19.43
N PRO A 197 19.29 -7.41 -19.96
CA PRO A 197 18.38 -6.34 -19.53
C PRO A 197 16.93 -6.67 -19.89
N VAL A 198 16.01 -6.30 -19.01
CA VAL A 198 14.57 -6.53 -19.19
C VAL A 198 13.81 -5.22 -19.12
N TRP A 199 12.76 -5.06 -19.94
CA TRP A 199 11.87 -3.91 -19.81
C TRP A 199 11.13 -3.93 -18.47
N ILE A 200 11.09 -2.76 -17.83
CA ILE A 200 10.21 -2.46 -16.69
C ILE A 200 9.26 -1.31 -17.07
N GLY A 201 8.24 -1.08 -16.25
CA GLY A 201 7.14 -0.16 -16.57
C GLY A 201 7.48 1.33 -16.51
N LEU A 202 8.71 1.71 -16.16
CA LEU A 202 9.11 3.12 -16.05
C LEU A 202 9.40 3.70 -17.45
N PHE A 203 8.78 4.83 -17.78
CA PHE A 203 8.96 5.45 -19.10
C PHE A 203 8.81 6.97 -19.05
N ARG A 204 9.29 7.63 -20.11
CA ARG A 204 9.51 9.07 -20.15
C ARG A 204 8.34 9.81 -20.80
N ARG A 205 7.53 10.41 -19.92
CA ARG A 205 7.00 11.79 -20.05
C ARG A 205 7.39 12.64 -18.84
N SER A 206 7.56 12.01 -17.67
CA SER A 206 8.18 12.56 -16.45
C SER A 206 8.75 11.44 -15.56
N TRP A 207 9.31 10.38 -16.16
CA TRP A 207 9.69 9.13 -15.46
C TRP A 207 8.57 8.61 -14.56
N VAL A 208 7.45 8.27 -15.19
CA VAL A 208 6.25 7.76 -14.53
C VAL A 208 6.09 6.27 -14.85
N TRP A 209 5.52 5.53 -13.92
CA TRP A 209 5.23 4.12 -14.12
C TRP A 209 4.02 3.93 -15.05
N SER A 210 4.11 2.96 -15.95
CA SER A 210 3.07 2.60 -16.93
C SER A 210 1.73 2.32 -16.29
N ASP A 211 1.76 1.72 -15.11
CA ASP A 211 0.60 1.32 -14.35
C ASP A 211 -0.01 2.44 -13.49
N ARG A 212 0.61 3.64 -13.50
CA ARG A 212 0.28 4.82 -12.69
C ARG A 212 0.50 4.63 -11.19
N SER A 213 1.36 3.70 -10.80
CA SER A 213 1.85 3.63 -9.42
C SER A 213 2.61 4.93 -9.07
N GLY A 214 2.42 5.38 -7.83
CA GLY A 214 3.02 6.61 -7.32
C GLY A 214 4.45 6.44 -6.82
N SER A 215 5.09 5.30 -7.08
CA SER A 215 6.42 5.00 -6.54
C SER A 215 7.46 6.05 -6.98
N MET A 216 8.14 6.62 -5.99
CA MET A 216 9.28 7.52 -6.19
C MET A 216 10.64 6.79 -6.19
N PHE A 217 10.67 5.49 -5.92
CA PHE A 217 11.91 4.71 -5.88
C PHE A 217 12.58 4.66 -7.25
N ARG A 218 13.87 4.96 -7.29
CA ARG A 218 14.67 4.96 -8.52
C ARG A 218 16.01 4.30 -8.24
N ASN A 219 16.29 3.19 -8.91
CA ASN A 219 17.57 2.48 -8.78
C ASN A 219 18.43 2.65 -10.04
N TRP A 220 18.60 3.89 -10.50
CA TRP A 220 19.40 4.17 -11.69
C TRP A 220 20.87 3.77 -11.50
N ALA A 221 21.47 3.23 -12.55
CA ALA A 221 22.92 3.01 -12.61
C ALA A 221 23.66 4.36 -12.61
N GLU A 222 24.97 4.31 -12.33
CA GLU A 222 25.78 5.51 -12.34
C GLU A 222 25.69 6.22 -13.70
N HIS A 223 25.49 7.54 -13.67
CA HIS A 223 25.26 8.40 -14.84
C HIS A 223 23.97 8.15 -15.64
N GLN A 224 23.06 7.31 -15.14
CA GLN A 224 21.72 7.13 -15.72
C GLN A 224 20.66 7.98 -14.97
N PRO A 225 19.59 8.43 -15.64
CA PRO A 225 19.40 8.35 -17.08
C PRO A 225 20.28 9.34 -17.85
N ASP A 226 21.05 8.87 -18.83
CA ASP A 226 21.98 9.71 -19.64
C ASP A 226 21.27 10.45 -20.79
N ASN A 227 20.04 10.04 -21.11
CA ASN A 227 19.12 10.67 -22.08
C ASN A 227 19.69 10.86 -23.49
N ILE A 228 20.65 10.04 -23.90
CA ILE A 228 21.21 10.08 -25.26
C ILE A 228 20.16 9.47 -26.22
N GLN A 229 19.99 9.99 -27.45
CA GLN A 229 19.20 9.34 -28.53
C GLN A 229 17.71 8.95 -28.30
N ARG A 230 16.85 9.84 -27.77
CA ARG A 230 15.38 9.56 -27.61
C ARG A 230 15.07 8.32 -26.75
N GLU A 231 16.00 7.94 -25.89
CA GLU A 231 15.87 6.84 -24.94
C GLU A 231 14.89 7.22 -23.84
N ASN A 232 13.66 6.73 -23.98
CA ASN A 232 12.50 7.13 -23.19
C ASN A 232 11.90 5.97 -22.41
N CYS A 233 12.52 4.79 -22.43
CA CYS A 233 12.02 3.58 -21.79
C CYS A 233 13.12 3.01 -20.89
N SER A 234 12.76 2.44 -19.74
CA SER A 234 13.75 1.91 -18.80
C SER A 234 13.90 0.41 -18.91
N VAL A 235 15.13 -0.06 -18.81
CA VAL A 235 15.46 -1.47 -18.56
C VAL A 235 16.11 -1.64 -17.19
N MET A 236 15.91 -2.82 -16.62
CA MET A 236 16.62 -3.29 -15.43
C MET A 236 17.63 -4.36 -15.85
N TRP A 237 18.87 -4.28 -15.32
CA TRP A 237 19.89 -5.31 -15.52
C TRP A 237 20.81 -5.42 -14.31
N VAL A 238 21.68 -6.43 -14.32
CA VAL A 238 22.75 -6.55 -13.32
C VAL A 238 23.98 -5.86 -13.87
N THR A 239 24.39 -4.76 -13.24
CA THR A 239 25.62 -4.04 -13.60
C THR A 239 26.87 -4.86 -13.29
N ASP A 240 28.00 -4.48 -13.87
CA ASP A 240 29.30 -5.14 -13.67
C ASP A 240 29.74 -5.24 -12.19
N ASN A 241 29.18 -4.38 -11.33
CA ASN A 241 29.40 -4.39 -9.88
C ASN A 241 28.41 -5.30 -9.12
N ASN A 242 27.72 -6.20 -9.81
CA ASN A 242 26.66 -7.08 -9.28
C ASN A 242 25.51 -6.34 -8.58
N LYS A 243 25.13 -5.15 -9.06
CA LYS A 243 23.98 -4.40 -8.56
C LYS A 243 22.84 -4.40 -9.58
N GLU A 244 21.61 -4.64 -9.14
CA GLU A 244 20.41 -4.68 -10.00
C GLU A 244 19.91 -3.26 -10.32
N GLN A 245 20.59 -2.54 -11.22
CA GLN A 245 20.30 -1.13 -11.50
C GLN A 245 19.57 -0.94 -12.83
N TRP A 246 19.14 0.30 -13.08
CA TRP A 246 18.33 0.67 -14.23
C TRP A 246 19.05 1.65 -15.14
N GLY A 247 18.55 1.76 -16.36
CA GLY A 247 19.02 2.72 -17.36
C GLY A 247 18.01 2.90 -18.46
N ASN A 248 18.21 3.94 -19.26
CA ASN A 248 17.33 4.26 -20.37
C ASN A 248 17.79 3.61 -21.67
N TRP A 249 16.84 3.08 -22.44
CA TRP A 249 17.06 2.55 -23.77
C TRP A 249 16.02 3.09 -24.77
N PRO A 250 16.31 2.98 -26.09
CA PRO A 250 15.37 3.39 -27.12
C PRO A 250 14.15 2.48 -27.06
N CYS A 251 12.96 3.07 -26.99
CA CYS A 251 11.70 2.32 -26.82
C CYS A 251 11.35 1.39 -28.00
N ASP A 252 12.00 1.60 -29.15
CA ASP A 252 11.86 0.85 -30.39
C ASP A 252 12.81 -0.36 -30.46
N LYS A 253 13.75 -0.51 -29.52
CA LYS A 253 14.48 -1.77 -29.34
C LYS A 253 13.56 -2.87 -28.82
N THR A 254 13.85 -4.10 -29.21
CA THR A 254 13.15 -5.29 -28.74
C THR A 254 13.96 -5.97 -27.65
N ASP A 255 13.35 -6.19 -26.50
CA ASP A 255 13.96 -6.91 -25.36
C ASP A 255 12.89 -7.73 -24.64
N THR A 256 13.34 -8.65 -23.79
CA THR A 256 12.46 -9.41 -22.88
C THR A 256 11.98 -8.50 -21.75
N PHE A 257 10.96 -8.92 -21.00
CA PHE A 257 10.27 -8.02 -20.09
C PHE A 257 9.64 -8.73 -18.92
N VAL A 258 9.34 -7.97 -17.86
CA VAL A 258 8.66 -8.50 -16.67
C VAL A 258 7.29 -7.84 -16.54
N CYS A 259 6.26 -8.67 -16.49
CA CYS A 259 4.92 -8.25 -16.13
C CYS A 259 4.71 -8.45 -14.62
N TYR A 260 3.77 -7.70 -14.04
CA TYR A 260 3.16 -8.09 -12.78
C TYR A 260 1.71 -8.50 -12.97
N GLU A 261 1.24 -9.32 -12.04
CA GLU A 261 -0.14 -9.74 -11.91
C GLU A 261 -0.57 -9.51 -10.47
N ASN A 262 -1.68 -8.77 -10.28
CA ASN A 262 -2.37 -8.79 -8.99
C ASN A 262 -3.30 -9.99 -8.94
N GLU A 263 -3.46 -10.52 -7.74
CA GLU A 263 -4.25 -11.71 -7.45
C GLU A 263 -5.75 -11.41 -7.29
N LEU A 264 -6.26 -10.35 -7.96
CA LEU A 264 -7.69 -10.05 -8.01
C LEU A 264 -8.32 -10.66 -9.27
N VAL A 265 -9.38 -11.45 -9.12
CA VAL A 265 -10.08 -12.09 -10.24
C VAL A 265 -11.50 -11.56 -10.33
N LEU A 266 -11.85 -10.97 -11.47
CA LEU A 266 -13.25 -10.63 -11.77
C LEU A 266 -13.98 -11.87 -12.25
N ILE A 267 -15.07 -12.22 -11.57
CA ILE A 267 -15.98 -13.29 -11.96
C ILE A 267 -17.19 -12.67 -12.67
N ASN A 268 -17.44 -13.12 -13.90
CA ASN A 268 -18.49 -12.57 -14.77
C ASN A 268 -19.88 -13.20 -14.57
N ASP A 269 -20.02 -14.09 -13.58
CA ASP A 269 -21.33 -14.60 -13.17
C ASP A 269 -22.09 -13.53 -12.36
N THR A 270 -23.43 -13.61 -12.36
CA THR A 270 -24.29 -12.66 -11.64
C THR A 270 -24.90 -13.33 -10.41
N LEU A 271 -24.27 -13.13 -9.25
CA LEU A 271 -24.64 -13.77 -7.98
C LEU A 271 -25.06 -12.72 -6.94
N THR A 272 -25.88 -13.16 -5.98
CA THR A 272 -26.13 -12.37 -4.75
C THR A 272 -24.84 -12.27 -3.95
N TRP A 273 -24.74 -11.27 -3.05
CA TRP A 273 -23.50 -11.06 -2.31
C TRP A 273 -23.09 -12.30 -1.48
N SER A 274 -24.06 -12.98 -0.87
CA SER A 274 -23.79 -14.20 -0.10
C SER A 274 -23.37 -15.40 -0.97
N GLU A 275 -23.97 -15.55 -2.16
CA GLU A 275 -23.54 -16.58 -3.13
C GLU A 275 -22.12 -16.28 -3.67
N ALA A 276 -21.83 -15.01 -3.97
CA ALA A 276 -20.52 -14.56 -4.42
C ALA A 276 -19.43 -14.78 -3.36
N LEU A 277 -19.73 -14.50 -2.09
CA LEU A 277 -18.85 -14.78 -0.96
C LEU A 277 -18.51 -16.27 -0.88
N ASN A 278 -19.53 -17.12 -0.95
CA ASN A 278 -19.33 -18.57 -0.90
C ASN A 278 -18.51 -19.06 -2.10
N TYR A 279 -18.81 -18.57 -3.31
CA TYR A 279 -18.04 -18.88 -4.51
C TYR A 279 -16.56 -18.53 -4.34
N CYS A 280 -16.25 -17.31 -3.89
CA CYS A 280 -14.86 -16.91 -3.71
C CYS A 280 -14.16 -17.77 -2.67
N ARG A 281 -14.81 -18.17 -1.58
CA ARG A 281 -14.18 -19.04 -0.56
C ARG A 281 -14.03 -20.49 -0.98
N GLU A 282 -14.85 -20.96 -1.94
CA GLU A 282 -14.75 -22.32 -2.48
C GLU A 282 -13.74 -22.44 -3.62
N HIS A 283 -13.57 -21.39 -4.42
CA HIS A 283 -12.76 -21.42 -5.65
C HIS A 283 -11.51 -20.53 -5.62
N HIS A 284 -11.45 -19.60 -4.68
CA HIS A 284 -10.43 -18.58 -4.48
C HIS A 284 -10.14 -18.47 -2.97
N VAL A 285 -9.69 -17.30 -2.48
CA VAL A 285 -9.48 -17.07 -1.04
C VAL A 285 -10.71 -16.40 -0.41
N ASP A 286 -11.05 -15.18 -0.82
CA ASP A 286 -12.24 -14.48 -0.32
C ASP A 286 -12.74 -13.44 -1.34
N LEU A 287 -13.87 -12.79 -1.07
CA LEU A 287 -14.23 -11.55 -1.76
C LEU A 287 -13.18 -10.47 -1.47
N VAL A 288 -12.84 -9.67 -2.48
CA VAL A 288 -11.77 -8.67 -2.35
C VAL A 288 -12.05 -7.65 -1.25
N SER A 289 -11.03 -7.41 -0.44
CA SER A 289 -11.00 -6.31 0.54
C SER A 289 -10.16 -5.17 0.00
N VAL A 290 -10.72 -3.97 -0.01
CA VAL A 290 -10.08 -2.80 -0.62
C VAL A 290 -9.57 -1.88 0.48
N HIS A 291 -8.46 -2.26 1.09
CA HIS A 291 -7.85 -1.55 2.21
C HIS A 291 -6.70 -0.60 1.79
N SER A 292 -6.52 -0.34 0.49
CA SER A 292 -5.56 0.65 -0.01
C SER A 292 -5.95 1.21 -1.38
N GLU A 293 -5.43 2.39 -1.73
CA GLU A 293 -5.60 2.95 -3.08
C GLU A 293 -4.98 2.07 -4.16
N LYS A 294 -3.94 1.29 -3.84
CA LYS A 294 -3.35 0.32 -4.77
C LYS A 294 -4.36 -0.76 -5.14
N ILE A 295 -5.01 -1.35 -4.15
CA ILE A 295 -6.07 -2.34 -4.39
C ILE A 295 -7.25 -1.67 -5.08
N GLN A 296 -7.62 -0.44 -4.71
CA GLN A 296 -8.66 0.30 -5.41
C GLN A 296 -8.34 0.48 -6.89
N LYS A 297 -7.10 0.87 -7.24
CA LYS A 297 -6.66 0.98 -8.64
C LYS A 297 -6.73 -0.36 -9.37
N TRP A 298 -6.41 -1.47 -8.70
CA TRP A 298 -6.59 -2.79 -9.27
C TRP A 298 -8.05 -3.13 -9.52
N VAL A 299 -8.91 -2.92 -8.52
CA VAL A 299 -10.36 -3.07 -8.63
C VAL A 299 -10.90 -2.24 -9.80
N MET A 300 -10.52 -0.97 -9.91
CA MET A 300 -10.92 -0.08 -11.02
C MET A 300 -10.58 -0.67 -12.40
N LYS A 301 -9.37 -1.22 -12.57
CA LYS A 301 -8.95 -1.91 -13.80
C LYS A 301 -9.74 -3.18 -14.06
N ARG A 302 -10.07 -3.96 -13.01
CA ARG A 302 -10.84 -5.20 -13.15
C ARG A 302 -12.28 -4.91 -13.55
N VAL A 303 -12.95 -3.95 -12.92
CA VAL A 303 -14.36 -3.66 -13.18
C VAL A 303 -14.64 -2.99 -14.52
N GLU A 304 -13.62 -2.49 -15.24
CA GLU A 304 -13.77 -2.09 -16.65
C GLU A 304 -14.19 -3.24 -17.56
N LYS A 305 -13.91 -4.49 -17.16
CA LYS A 305 -14.29 -5.69 -17.89
C LYS A 305 -15.62 -6.30 -17.44
N ALA A 306 -16.27 -5.71 -16.43
CA ALA A 306 -17.52 -6.23 -15.87
C ALA A 306 -18.72 -5.94 -16.77
N SER A 307 -19.69 -6.84 -16.75
CA SER A 307 -20.94 -6.72 -17.51
C SER A 307 -22.04 -6.01 -16.72
N THR A 308 -21.98 -6.04 -15.39
CA THR A 308 -22.94 -5.40 -14.48
C THR A 308 -22.55 -3.97 -14.17
N ALA A 309 -23.51 -3.10 -13.86
CA ALA A 309 -23.26 -1.68 -13.53
C ALA A 309 -22.48 -1.49 -12.20
N HIS A 310 -22.52 -2.48 -11.33
CA HIS A 310 -21.79 -2.55 -10.08
C HIS A 310 -21.16 -3.93 -9.92
N VAL A 311 -20.13 -4.04 -9.09
CA VAL A 311 -19.39 -5.29 -8.84
C VAL A 311 -19.22 -5.48 -7.34
N TRP A 312 -19.56 -6.66 -6.81
CA TRP A 312 -19.45 -6.93 -5.37
C TRP A 312 -18.00 -6.88 -4.87
N LEU A 313 -17.86 -6.32 -3.68
CA LEU A 313 -16.65 -6.35 -2.86
C LEU A 313 -16.95 -7.13 -1.56
N GLY A 314 -15.91 -7.46 -0.80
CA GLY A 314 -16.03 -8.11 0.51
C GLY A 314 -16.55 -7.22 1.64
N LEU A 315 -17.19 -6.09 1.32
CA LEU A 315 -17.61 -5.09 2.29
C LEU A 315 -19.04 -5.36 2.76
N ARG A 316 -19.26 -5.40 4.07
CA ARG A 316 -20.57 -5.68 4.68
C ARG A 316 -20.90 -4.68 5.79
N HIS A 317 -22.18 -4.30 5.90
CA HIS A 317 -22.63 -3.43 6.97
C HIS A 317 -23.19 -4.24 8.16
N SER A 318 -22.71 -3.94 9.36
CA SER A 318 -23.29 -4.40 10.62
C SER A 318 -24.38 -3.44 11.08
N CYS A 319 -25.65 -3.80 10.86
CA CYS A 319 -26.78 -2.96 11.27
C CYS A 319 -26.88 -2.77 12.79
N THR A 320 -26.46 -3.76 13.58
CA THR A 320 -26.50 -3.69 15.05
C THR A 320 -25.44 -2.76 15.62
N LEU A 321 -24.26 -2.71 15.00
CA LEU A 321 -23.12 -1.93 15.47
C LEU A 321 -22.92 -0.63 14.68
N GLY A 322 -23.65 -0.45 13.57
CA GLY A 322 -23.64 0.76 12.76
C GLY A 322 -22.32 1.02 12.03
N PHE A 323 -21.58 -0.04 11.65
CA PHE A 323 -20.31 0.10 10.94
C PHE A 323 -20.18 -0.87 9.76
N TRP A 324 -19.31 -0.50 8.83
CA TRP A 324 -18.89 -1.32 7.70
C TRP A 324 -17.61 -2.08 8.04
N PHE A 325 -17.50 -3.31 7.54
CA PHE A 325 -16.31 -4.15 7.75
C PHE A 325 -16.05 -5.05 6.54
N TRP A 326 -14.77 -5.36 6.34
CA TRP A 326 -14.33 -6.35 5.37
C TRP A 326 -14.49 -7.75 5.93
N VAL A 327 -15.07 -8.65 5.16
CA VAL A 327 -15.41 -10.01 5.64
C VAL A 327 -14.23 -10.96 5.68
N SER A 328 -13.11 -10.57 5.07
CA SER A 328 -11.80 -11.20 5.25
C SER A 328 -11.17 -10.86 6.60
N GLY A 329 -11.71 -9.89 7.35
CA GLY A 329 -11.13 -9.40 8.61
C GLY A 329 -10.15 -8.23 8.45
N GLU A 330 -9.95 -7.74 7.22
CA GLU A 330 -9.04 -6.62 6.91
C GLU A 330 -9.52 -5.28 7.49
N SER A 331 -8.58 -4.37 7.71
CA SER A 331 -8.86 -3.08 8.35
C SER A 331 -9.58 -2.09 7.45
N HIS A 332 -10.30 -1.16 8.08
CA HIS A 332 -11.20 -0.20 7.44
C HIS A 332 -10.57 1.19 7.21
N CYS A 333 -9.29 1.22 6.87
CA CYS A 333 -8.51 2.46 6.84
C CYS A 333 -8.62 3.27 5.56
N TYR A 334 -8.71 2.57 4.43
CA TYR A 334 -8.94 3.18 3.14
C TYR A 334 -10.44 3.23 2.87
N GLU A 335 -10.90 4.36 2.32
CA GLU A 335 -12.28 4.51 1.89
C GLU A 335 -12.36 5.19 0.52
N ASN A 336 -13.26 4.72 -0.33
CA ASN A 336 -13.57 5.36 -1.61
C ASN A 336 -15.09 5.42 -1.88
N TRP A 337 -15.89 5.72 -0.86
CA TRP A 337 -17.35 5.82 -0.96
C TRP A 337 -17.82 6.91 -1.93
N ALA A 338 -18.87 6.62 -2.69
CA ALA A 338 -19.61 7.60 -3.45
C ALA A 338 -20.33 8.56 -2.48
N PRO A 339 -20.50 9.86 -2.82
CA PRO A 339 -21.21 10.81 -1.97
C PRO A 339 -22.58 10.27 -1.54
N GLY A 340 -22.87 10.30 -0.23
CA GLY A 340 -24.13 9.84 0.35
C GLY A 340 -24.28 8.32 0.52
N ASN A 341 -23.32 7.49 0.10
CA ASN A 341 -23.42 6.02 0.19
C ASN A 341 -22.87 5.42 1.50
N ARG A 342 -22.36 6.25 2.42
CA ARG A 342 -21.82 5.83 3.73
C ARG A 342 -22.84 5.93 4.88
N THR A 343 -23.89 6.73 4.73
CA THR A 343 -24.74 7.18 5.86
C THR A 343 -26.22 6.87 5.66
N GLY A 344 -26.76 5.96 6.48
CA GLY A 344 -28.20 5.81 6.66
C GLY A 344 -28.59 4.75 7.69
N VAL A 345 -28.94 5.18 8.90
CA VAL A 345 -29.57 4.31 9.94
C VAL A 345 -30.90 3.72 9.43
N GLU A 346 -31.55 4.38 8.48
CA GLU A 346 -32.80 3.96 7.84
C GLU A 346 -32.63 2.85 6.77
N GLU A 347 -31.40 2.50 6.36
CA GLU A 347 -31.18 1.51 5.28
C GLU A 347 -31.31 0.05 5.72
N CYS A 348 -31.18 -0.22 7.02
CA CYS A 348 -31.19 -1.58 7.58
C CYS A 348 -32.58 -2.15 7.85
N GLU A 349 -33.65 -1.35 7.71
CA GLU A 349 -35.02 -1.82 8.00
C GLU A 349 -35.57 -2.75 6.91
N ARG A 350 -35.03 -2.70 5.69
CA ARG A 350 -35.57 -3.41 4.52
C ARG A 350 -34.69 -4.54 3.99
N ALA A 351 -33.37 -4.44 4.11
CA ALA A 351 -32.43 -5.45 3.64
C ALA A 351 -31.05 -5.28 4.28
N VAL A 352 -30.28 -6.38 4.36
CA VAL A 352 -28.85 -6.31 4.71
C VAL A 352 -28.11 -5.56 3.60
N ARG A 353 -27.22 -4.65 4.01
CA ARG A 353 -26.45 -3.78 3.11
C ARG A 353 -25.03 -4.31 2.93
N THR A 354 -24.59 -4.30 1.68
CA THR A 354 -23.31 -4.82 1.22
C THR A 354 -22.69 -3.84 0.24
N GLY A 355 -21.36 -3.77 0.23
CA GLY A 355 -20.62 -2.82 -0.59
C GLY A 355 -20.35 -3.37 -1.99
N ALA A 356 -20.59 -2.54 -2.99
CA ALA A 356 -20.17 -2.78 -4.37
C ALA A 356 -19.36 -1.59 -4.87
N VAL A 357 -18.63 -1.77 -5.96
CA VAL A 357 -17.98 -0.68 -6.69
C VAL A 357 -18.69 -0.45 -8.03
N GLU A 358 -18.81 0.80 -8.44
CA GLU A 358 -19.33 1.14 -9.77
C GLU A 358 -18.41 0.60 -10.88
N SER A 359 -18.98 -0.09 -11.88
CA SER A 359 -18.22 -0.55 -13.05
C SER A 359 -18.04 0.55 -14.11
N GLY A 360 -18.80 1.64 -14.02
CA GLY A 360 -18.63 2.87 -14.80
C GLY A 360 -18.40 4.08 -13.90
N GLY A 361 -18.33 5.28 -14.47
CA GLY A 361 -18.29 6.52 -13.69
C GLY A 361 -17.05 6.70 -12.79
N GLY A 362 -17.28 7.12 -11.55
CA GLY A 362 -16.23 7.44 -10.57
C GLY A 362 -15.53 6.23 -9.96
N LYS A 363 -16.04 5.01 -10.22
CA LYS A 363 -15.55 3.75 -9.64
C LYS A 363 -15.52 3.80 -8.12
N GLN A 364 -16.50 4.45 -7.52
CA GLN A 364 -16.60 4.62 -6.09
C GLN A 364 -17.42 3.50 -5.46
N TRP A 365 -17.32 3.33 -4.15
CA TRP A 365 -18.06 2.32 -3.41
C TRP A 365 -19.48 2.79 -3.15
N VAL A 366 -20.44 1.89 -3.31
CA VAL A 366 -21.87 2.12 -3.11
C VAL A 366 -22.44 1.06 -2.18
N SER A 367 -23.48 1.44 -1.46
CA SER A 367 -24.24 0.54 -0.59
C SER A 367 -25.40 -0.05 -1.39
N LEU A 368 -25.46 -1.38 -1.52
CA LEU A 368 -26.52 -2.08 -2.26
C LEU A 368 -27.14 -3.20 -1.40
N PRO A 369 -28.42 -3.56 -1.61
CA PRO A 369 -29.03 -4.69 -0.93
C PRO A 369 -28.33 -5.99 -1.33
N GLU A 370 -28.07 -6.89 -0.38
CA GLU A 370 -27.35 -8.16 -0.66
C GLU A 370 -28.04 -9.06 -1.70
N THR A 371 -29.35 -8.83 -1.93
CA THR A 371 -30.20 -9.57 -2.86
C THR A 371 -29.99 -9.19 -4.33
N GLU A 372 -29.31 -8.08 -4.61
CA GLU A 372 -28.93 -7.72 -5.99
C GLU A 372 -28.00 -8.79 -6.58
N ARG A 373 -28.07 -9.00 -7.90
CA ARG A 373 -27.21 -9.97 -8.60
C ARG A 373 -26.18 -9.25 -9.45
N LEU A 374 -24.92 -9.31 -9.05
CA LEU A 374 -23.83 -8.57 -9.68
C LEU A 374 -22.65 -9.50 -10.03
N ASN A 375 -21.79 -9.05 -10.95
CA ASN A 375 -20.43 -9.58 -11.03
C ASN A 375 -19.68 -9.29 -9.73
N PHE A 376 -18.60 -10.00 -9.47
CA PHE A 376 -17.89 -9.89 -8.19
C PHE A 376 -16.39 -10.13 -8.36
N ILE A 377 -15.58 -9.62 -7.43
CA ILE A 377 -14.13 -9.80 -7.46
C ILE A 377 -13.69 -10.67 -6.29
N CYS A 378 -12.98 -11.75 -6.58
CA CYS A 378 -12.31 -12.57 -5.58
C CYS A 378 -10.82 -12.18 -5.46
N SER A 379 -10.21 -12.42 -4.31
CA SER A 379 -8.77 -12.45 -4.10
C SER A 379 -8.24 -13.89 -4.15
N ASN A 380 -7.01 -14.06 -4.64
CA ASN A 380 -6.30 -15.35 -4.66
C ASN A 380 -5.11 -15.43 -3.69
N TYR A 381 -4.85 -14.38 -2.93
CA TYR A 381 -3.76 -14.34 -1.95
C TYR A 381 -4.31 -14.70 -0.58
N GLU A 382 -3.68 -15.69 0.07
CA GLU A 382 -3.82 -15.95 1.50
C GLU A 382 -2.84 -15.01 2.22
N GLU A 383 -3.32 -14.22 3.17
CA GLU A 383 -2.45 -13.43 4.06
C GLU A 383 -2.32 -14.19 5.39
N ASP A 384 -1.19 -14.87 5.58
CA ASP A 384 -0.84 -15.65 6.79
C ASP A 384 -0.80 -14.79 8.07
#